data_AF-A0A7Z7BWQ4-F1
#
_entry.id   AF-A0A7Z7BWQ4-F1
#
_cell.length_a   1.000
_cell.length_b   1.000
_cell.length_c   1.000
_cell.angle_alpha   90.00
_cell.angle_beta   90.00
_cell.angle_gamma   90.00
#
_symmetry.space_group_name_H-M   'P 1'
#
loop_
_entity.id
_entity.type
_entity.pdbx_description
1 polymer ?
#
loop_
_entity_poly.entity_id
_entity_poly.type
_entity_poly.pdbx_seq_one_letter_code
_entity_poly.pdbx_strand_id
1 'polypeptide(L)'
;MSMQRTGARNRSLEPHRQDDFVAVPYLRQGQLISLIRWSLVSGEWKYTTILAEYLHRDEGSWYLVINGSRAKLDRSEWAIFN
;
A
#
# COMPACT_ATOMS: atom_id res chain seq x y z
N MET A 1 -3.27 42.61 38.09
CA MET A 1 -2.81 42.02 36.83
C MET A 1 -1.54 41.24 37.09
N SER A 2 -1.52 39.93 36.82
CA SER A 2 -0.31 39.10 36.81
C SER A 2 -0.60 37.82 36.02
N MET A 3 0.11 37.62 34.90
CA MET A 3 -0.04 36.46 34.01
C MET A 3 0.80 35.29 34.54
N GLN A 4 0.18 34.13 34.75
CA GLN A 4 0.90 32.89 34.99
C GLN A 4 1.24 32.21 33.65
N ARG A 5 2.55 32.06 33.41
CA ARG A 5 3.16 31.37 32.27
C ARG A 5 2.70 29.91 32.25
N THR A 6 2.02 29.50 31.17
CA THR A 6 1.74 28.10 30.88
C THR A 6 3.01 27.43 30.37
N GLY A 7 3.46 26.40 31.09
CA GLY A 7 4.66 25.63 30.76
C GLY A 7 4.58 25.01 29.37
N ALA A 8 5.68 25.14 28.63
CA ALA A 8 5.91 24.47 27.37
C ALA A 8 5.89 22.95 27.58
N ARG A 9 4.86 22.28 27.06
CA ARG A 9 4.90 20.84 26.83
C ARG A 9 5.92 20.57 25.72
N ASN A 10 7.09 20.06 26.10
CA ASN A 10 7.97 19.33 25.20
C ASN A 10 7.15 18.18 24.59
N ARG A 11 6.61 18.39 23.39
CA ARG A 11 6.16 17.28 22.54
C ARG A 11 7.43 16.55 22.14
N SER A 12 7.67 15.41 22.78
CA SER A 12 8.58 14.42 22.21
C SER A 12 8.14 14.19 20.77
N LEU A 13 9.05 14.45 19.83
CA LEU A 13 8.92 14.00 18.46
C LEU A 13 8.89 12.46 18.53
N GLU A 14 7.70 11.87 18.63
CA GLU A 14 7.56 10.47 18.28
C GLU A 14 8.10 10.35 16.85
N PRO A 15 9.03 9.42 16.59
CA PRO A 15 9.36 9.12 15.21
C PRO A 15 8.06 8.64 14.58
N HIS A 16 7.55 9.40 13.61
CA HIS A 16 6.52 8.95 12.68
C HIS A 16 7.06 7.75 11.92
N ARG A 17 7.10 6.58 12.56
CA ARG A 17 6.98 5.29 11.90
C ARG A 17 5.50 5.13 11.60
N GLN A 18 5.04 5.92 10.63
CA GLN A 18 3.87 5.57 9.85
C GLN A 18 4.30 4.36 9.04
N ASP A 19 4.26 3.20 9.69
CA ASP A 19 4.00 2.00 8.94
C ASP A 19 2.63 2.22 8.31
N ASP A 20 2.61 2.51 7.01
CA ASP A 20 1.44 2.46 6.15
C ASP A 20 0.94 0.99 6.08
N PHE A 21 0.58 0.42 7.23
CA PHE A 21 -0.18 -0.81 7.35
C PHE A 21 -1.60 -0.51 6.90
N VAL A 22 -1.77 -0.27 5.60
CA VAL A 22 -3.06 -0.52 4.95
C VAL A 22 -3.38 -1.97 5.28
N ALA A 23 -4.41 -2.17 6.10
CA ALA A 23 -4.88 -3.50 6.46
C ALA A 23 -5.28 -4.21 5.18
N VAL A 24 -4.36 -5.03 4.64
CA VAL A 24 -4.66 -5.83 3.46
C VAL A 24 -5.79 -6.76 3.87
N PRO A 25 -6.93 -6.76 3.15
CA PRO A 25 -8.04 -7.64 3.48
C PRO A 25 -7.56 -9.09 3.58
N TYR A 26 -8.26 -9.92 4.35
CA TYR A 26 -7.92 -11.33 4.47
C TYR A 26 -8.09 -12.02 3.11
N LEU A 27 -6.99 -12.20 2.38
CA LEU A 27 -6.98 -12.81 1.05
C LEU A 27 -6.83 -14.32 1.17
N ARG A 28 -7.63 -15.05 0.40
CA ARG A 28 -7.52 -16.51 0.28
C ARG A 28 -6.77 -16.87 -0.98
N GLN A 29 -5.96 -17.92 -0.92
CA GLN A 29 -5.32 -18.47 -2.12
C GLN A 29 -6.39 -18.88 -3.14
N GLY A 30 -6.18 -18.52 -4.41
CA GLY A 30 -7.13 -18.68 -5.51
C GLY A 30 -8.18 -17.56 -5.61
N GLN A 31 -8.22 -16.60 -4.68
CA GLN A 31 -9.15 -15.48 -4.77
C GLN A 31 -8.77 -14.56 -5.93
N LEU A 32 -9.76 -14.20 -6.76
CA LEU A 32 -9.58 -13.14 -7.76
C LEU A 32 -9.47 -11.78 -7.06
N ILE A 33 -8.40 -11.05 -7.38
CA ILE A 33 -8.12 -9.71 -6.89
C ILE A 33 -7.84 -8.76 -8.05
N SER A 34 -8.28 -7.51 -7.89
CA SER A 34 -7.94 -6.42 -8.80
C SER A 34 -6.78 -5.62 -8.23
N LEU A 35 -5.73 -5.45 -9.03
CA LEU A 35 -4.57 -4.65 -8.66
C LEU A 35 -4.46 -3.44 -9.58
N ILE A 36 -4.03 -2.31 -9.03
CA ILE A 36 -3.79 -1.05 -9.72
C ILE A 36 -2.36 -0.59 -9.51
N ARG A 37 -1.75 -0.05 -10.56
CA ARG A 37 -0.47 0.66 -10.53
C ARG A 37 -0.66 2.05 -11.13
N TRP A 38 -0.18 3.06 -10.43
CA TRP A 38 -0.07 4.41 -10.96
C TRP A 38 1.34 4.65 -11.51
N SER A 39 1.44 5.38 -12.60
CA SER A 39 2.70 5.76 -13.24
C SER A 39 2.61 7.17 -13.79
N LEU A 40 3.72 7.90 -13.75
CA LEU A 40 3.82 9.22 -14.35
C LEU A 40 4.36 9.07 -15.78
N VAL A 41 3.57 9.43 -16.77
CA VAL A 41 3.93 9.33 -18.20
C VAL A 41 3.78 10.71 -18.83
N SER A 42 4.89 11.28 -19.28
CA SER A 42 4.94 12.62 -19.89
C SER A 42 4.32 13.73 -19.02
N GLY A 43 4.50 13.63 -17.69
CA GLY A 43 3.96 14.60 -16.74
C GLY A 43 2.50 14.36 -16.34
N GLU A 44 1.84 13.34 -16.90
CA GLU A 44 0.47 12.97 -16.56
C GLU A 44 0.43 11.67 -15.75
N TRP A 45 -0.41 11.65 -14.72
CA TRP A 45 -0.69 10.42 -13.97
C TRP A 45 -1.59 9.51 -14.78
N LYS A 46 -1.10 8.29 -15.03
CA LYS A 46 -1.85 7.20 -15.66
C LYS A 46 -1.91 6.02 -14.72
N TYR A 47 -2.96 5.23 -14.84
CA TYR A 47 -3.09 3.98 -14.11
C TYR A 47 -3.20 2.78 -15.05
N THR A 48 -2.81 1.63 -14.55
CA THR A 48 -3.02 0.33 -15.19
C THR A 48 -3.65 -0.60 -14.17
N THR A 49 -4.63 -1.38 -14.59
CA THR A 49 -5.28 -2.39 -13.75
C THR A 49 -5.01 -3.79 -14.28
N ILE A 50 -5.00 -4.76 -13.38
CA ILE A 50 -4.96 -6.18 -13.69
C ILE A 50 -5.94 -6.93 -12.80
N LEU A 51 -6.54 -7.99 -13.35
CA LEU A 51 -7.29 -8.99 -12.60
C LEU A 51 -6.43 -10.25 -12.52
N ALA A 52 -6.24 -10.78 -11.32
CA ALA A 52 -5.34 -11.91 -11.10
C ALA A 52 -5.85 -12.83 -9.99
N GLU A 53 -5.49 -14.12 -10.05
CA GLU A 53 -5.70 -15.03 -8.93
C GLU A 53 -4.58 -14.88 -7.92
N TYR A 54 -4.92 -14.61 -6.68
CA TYR A 54 -3.97 -14.45 -5.59
C TYR A 54 -3.40 -15.80 -5.16
N LEU A 55 -2.08 -15.92 -5.07
CA LEU A 55 -1.42 -17.09 -4.48
C LEU A 55 -1.03 -16.83 -3.03
N HIS A 56 -0.10 -15.90 -2.84
CA HIS A 56 0.36 -15.41 -1.55
C HIS A 56 1.09 -14.07 -1.74
N ARG A 57 1.59 -13.50 -0.64
CA ARG A 57 2.47 -12.33 -0.66
C ARG A 57 3.59 -12.48 0.36
N ASP A 58 4.71 -11.84 0.08
CA ASP A 58 5.74 -11.57 1.08
C ASP A 58 5.82 -10.05 1.35
N GLU A 59 6.87 -9.58 2.02
CA GLU A 59 7.05 -8.17 2.35
C GLU A 59 7.11 -7.27 1.10
N GLY A 60 7.71 -7.74 0.01
CA GLY A 60 7.97 -6.92 -1.18
C GLY A 60 7.18 -7.33 -2.42
N SER A 61 6.49 -8.48 -2.41
CA SER A 61 5.94 -9.04 -3.63
C SER A 61 4.57 -9.68 -3.50
N TRP A 62 3.77 -9.49 -4.55
CA TRP A 62 2.57 -10.26 -4.86
C TRP A 62 2.95 -11.46 -5.72
N TYR A 63 2.47 -12.65 -5.36
CA TYR A 63 2.57 -13.85 -6.18
C TYR A 63 1.18 -14.21 -6.69
N LEU A 64 1.04 -14.29 -8.00
CA LEU A 64 -0.25 -14.29 -8.69
C LEU A 64 -0.28 -15.28 -9.85
N VAL A 65 -1.48 -15.59 -10.33
CA VAL A 65 -1.70 -16.14 -11.68
C VAL A 65 -2.42 -15.09 -12.52
N ILE A 66 -1.82 -14.71 -13.65
CA ILE A 66 -2.36 -13.76 -14.63
C ILE A 66 -2.48 -14.52 -15.94
N ASN A 67 -3.70 -14.62 -16.48
CA ASN A 67 -3.98 -15.35 -17.72
C ASN A 67 -3.36 -16.77 -17.74
N GLY A 68 -3.50 -17.50 -16.64
CA GLY A 68 -2.95 -18.87 -16.48
C GLY A 68 -1.45 -18.95 -16.21
N SER A 69 -0.71 -17.84 -16.26
CA SER A 69 0.73 -17.80 -16.02
C SER A 69 1.08 -17.24 -14.64
N ARG A 70 2.05 -17.84 -13.96
CA ARG A 70 2.54 -17.32 -12.68
C ARG A 70 3.28 -16.01 -12.88
N ALA A 71 3.00 -15.03 -12.04
CA ALA A 71 3.61 -13.71 -12.06
C ALA A 71 4.04 -13.27 -10.65
N LYS A 72 5.08 -12.45 -10.60
CA LYS A 72 5.58 -11.78 -9.40
C LYS A 72 5.56 -10.28 -9.65
N LEU A 73 4.86 -9.52 -8.80
CA LEU A 73 4.74 -8.06 -8.90
C LEU A 73 5.20 -7.38 -7.61
N ASP A 74 5.77 -6.19 -7.73
CA ASP A 74 6.24 -5.41 -6.58
C ASP A 74 5.06 -4.80 -5.80
N ARG A 75 5.07 -4.95 -4.47
CA ARG A 75 4.03 -4.42 -3.57
C ARG A 75 4.09 -2.90 -3.38
N SER A 76 5.23 -2.28 -3.64
CA SER A 76 5.38 -0.83 -3.62
C SER A 76 4.75 -0.17 -4.86
N GLU A 77 4.60 -0.92 -5.95
CA GLU A 77 4.02 -0.42 -7.20
C GLU A 77 2.55 -0.78 -7.37
N TRP A 78 2.13 -1.96 -6.89
CA TRP A 78 0.79 -2.50 -7.11
C TRP A 78 -0.01 -2.57 -5.82
N ALA A 79 -1.16 -1.90 -5.82
CA ALA A 79 -2.11 -1.89 -4.70
C ALA A 79 -3.39 -2.65 -5.05
N ILE A 80 -4.04 -3.24 -4.05
CA ILE A 80 -5.38 -3.82 -4.20
C ILE A 80 -6.41 -2.69 -4.23
N PHE A 81 -7.42 -2.81 -5.10
CA PHE A 81 -8.59 -1.94 -5.10
C PHE A 81 -9.87 -2.76 -5.31
N ASN A 82 -10.98 -2.27 -4.75
CA ASN A 82 -12.33 -2.81 -4.92
C ASN A 82 -13.24 -1.72 -5.50
#